data_AF-A0A8H6FRZ3-F1
#
_entry.id   AF-A0A8H6FRZ3-F1
#
_cell.length_a   1.000
_cell.length_b   1.000
_cell.length_c   1.000
_cell.angle_alpha   90.00
_cell.angle_beta   90.00
_cell.angle_gamma   90.00
#
_symmetry.space_group_name_H-M   'P 1'
#
loop_
_entity.id
_entity.type
_entity.pdbx_description
1 polymer ?
#
loop_
_entity_poly.entity_id
_entity_poly.type
_entity_poly.pdbx_seq_one_letter_code
_entity_poly.pdbx_strand_id
1 'polypeptide(L)'
;MAETLHPSTVVHASKQVERKETLVRSLDDLLERYLHLLNQYQTLQQSLAQHFSRGYLSLAQANFSNPNRVRYGQDHYDDRMQASARVFTSQSTPSFSTQEPKAQESVLGSDDDDDDEVDTSKESTVMDNTQLPSEDAESASNMTRDPLNWFGILVPPALRTSQSNFKDAVADLIPALASISKEISEVEIEIRRARKRIRKAV
;
A
#
# COMPACT_ATOMS: atom_id res chain seq x y z
N MET A 1 58.84 28.96 -38.46
CA MET A 1 57.62 28.19 -38.76
C MET A 1 56.79 28.17 -37.49
N ALA A 2 55.90 29.16 -37.32
CA ALA A 2 55.01 29.25 -36.17
C ALA A 2 53.65 28.70 -36.59
N GLU A 3 53.30 27.54 -36.05
CA GLU A 3 52.05 26.85 -36.30
C GLU A 3 50.92 27.62 -35.61
N THR A 4 50.18 28.42 -36.38
CA THR A 4 49.02 29.17 -35.89
C THR A 4 47.87 28.21 -35.63
N LEU A 5 47.68 27.81 -34.37
CA LEU A 5 46.50 27.10 -33.90
C LEU A 5 45.23 27.89 -34.26
N HIS A 6 44.35 27.29 -35.07
CA HIS A 6 43.11 27.91 -35.51
C HIS A 6 42.13 28.15 -34.34
N PRO A 7 41.38 29.27 -34.33
CA PRO A 7 40.46 29.64 -33.25
C PRO A 7 39.31 28.65 -33.03
N SER A 8 38.93 27.85 -34.05
CA SER A 8 37.88 26.82 -33.90
C SER A 8 38.26 25.70 -32.93
N THR A 9 39.53 25.28 -32.90
CA THR A 9 39.98 24.15 -32.07
C THR A 9 39.91 24.49 -30.59
N VAL A 10 40.22 25.74 -30.24
CA VAL A 10 40.14 26.26 -28.86
C VAL A 10 38.70 26.35 -28.38
N VAL A 11 37.77 26.82 -29.23
CA VAL A 11 36.34 26.91 -28.89
C VAL A 11 35.71 25.53 -28.69
N HIS A 12 36.10 24.53 -29.48
CA HIS A 12 35.63 23.15 -29.32
C HIS A 12 36.14 22.51 -28.02
N ALA A 13 37.40 22.77 -27.65
CA ALA A 13 37.95 22.29 -26.38
C ALA A 13 37.23 22.89 -25.17
N SER A 14 36.97 24.21 -25.15
CA SER A 14 36.25 24.87 -24.05
C SER A 14 34.82 24.34 -23.89
N LYS A 15 34.09 24.12 -25.00
CA LYS A 15 32.74 23.55 -24.96
C LYS A 15 32.71 22.11 -24.42
N GLN A 16 33.74 21.32 -24.68
CA GLN A 16 33.83 19.96 -24.14
C GLN A 16 34.09 19.95 -22.63
N VAL A 17 34.90 20.89 -22.13
CA VAL A 17 35.15 21.05 -20.69
C VAL A 17 33.87 21.45 -19.96
N GLU A 18 33.15 22.47 -20.45
CA GLU A 18 31.86 22.89 -19.86
C GLU A 18 30.81 21.77 -19.87
N ARG A 19 30.74 20.99 -20.97
CA ARG A 19 29.84 19.84 -21.07
C ARG A 19 30.20 18.75 -20.07
N LYS A 20 31.50 18.54 -19.80
CA LYS A 20 31.95 17.58 -18.80
C LYS A 20 31.59 18.03 -17.40
N GLU A 21 31.83 19.30 -17.07
CA GLU A 21 31.49 19.86 -15.76
C GLU A 21 30.00 19.78 -15.47
N THR A 22 29.14 20.08 -16.45
CA THR A 22 27.68 19.96 -16.29
C THR A 22 27.24 18.51 -16.08
N LEU A 23 27.86 17.54 -16.75
CA LEU A 23 27.59 16.12 -16.53
C LEU A 23 28.03 15.63 -15.13
N VAL A 24 29.16 16.15 -14.63
CA VAL A 24 29.65 15.84 -13.27
C VAL A 24 28.71 16.43 -12.21
N ARG A 25 28.33 17.71 -12.34
CA ARG A 25 27.35 18.33 -11.42
C ARG A 25 26.03 17.57 -11.39
N SER A 26 25.51 17.20 -12.57
CA SER A 26 24.30 16.37 -12.66
C SER A 26 24.44 14.99 -12.01
N LEU A 27 25.64 14.39 -12.01
CA LEU A 27 25.88 13.14 -11.30
C LEU A 27 25.89 13.35 -9.79
N ASP A 28 26.51 14.44 -9.32
CA ASP A 28 26.55 14.78 -7.90
C ASP A 28 25.13 15.02 -7.35
N ASP A 29 24.28 15.76 -8.08
CA ASP A 29 22.87 16.00 -7.73
C ASP A 29 22.08 14.68 -7.61
N LEU A 30 22.32 13.73 -8.53
CA LEU A 30 21.70 12.40 -8.49
C LEU A 30 22.17 11.58 -7.29
N LEU A 31 23.45 11.67 -6.92
CA LEU A 31 24.01 10.99 -5.76
C LEU A 31 23.47 11.58 -4.45
N GLU A 32 23.34 12.90 -4.37
CA GLU A 32 22.70 13.57 -3.24
C GLU A 32 21.26 13.10 -3.07
N ARG A 33 20.46 13.10 -4.16
CA ARG A 33 19.09 12.59 -4.14
C ARG A 33 19.03 11.14 -3.69
N TYR A 34 19.93 10.29 -4.19
CA TYR A 34 20.01 8.88 -3.79
C TYR A 34 20.26 8.73 -2.28
N LEU A 35 21.21 9.48 -1.71
CA LEU A 35 21.51 9.44 -0.29
C LEU A 35 20.33 9.92 0.56
N HIS A 36 19.60 10.95 0.11
CA HIS A 36 18.39 11.40 0.80
C HIS A 36 17.31 10.31 0.80
N LEU A 37 17.05 9.68 -0.35
CA LEU A 37 16.10 8.58 -0.46
C LEU A 37 16.49 7.38 0.42
N LEU A 38 17.79 7.04 0.49
CA LEU A 38 18.29 5.98 1.36
C LEU A 38 18.01 6.29 2.84
N ASN A 39 18.25 7.53 3.26
CA ASN A 39 17.99 7.97 4.64
C ASN A 39 16.48 7.91 4.97
N GLN A 40 15.62 8.35 4.04
CA GLN A 40 14.17 8.24 4.19
C GLN A 40 13.73 6.77 4.30
N TYR A 41 14.26 5.91 3.44
CA TYR A 41 13.99 4.47 3.47
C TYR A 41 14.36 3.84 4.82
N GLN A 42 15.56 4.14 5.33
CA GLN A 42 16.02 3.65 6.63
C GLN A 42 15.12 4.15 7.78
N THR A 43 14.73 5.42 7.74
CA THR A 43 13.83 6.01 8.75
C THR A 43 12.47 5.33 8.74
N LEU A 44 11.89 5.09 7.54
CA LEU A 44 10.63 4.35 7.41
C LEU A 44 10.75 2.91 7.89
N GLN A 45 11.84 2.21 7.57
CA GLN A 45 12.07 0.85 8.08
C GLN A 45 12.12 0.81 9.61
N GLN A 46 12.80 1.77 10.25
CA GLN A 46 12.85 1.86 11.71
C GLN A 46 11.46 2.10 12.30
N SER A 47 10.68 3.01 11.72
CA SER A 47 9.30 3.25 12.13
C SER A 47 8.45 1.98 11.98
N LEU A 48 8.54 1.29 10.84
CA LEU A 48 7.82 0.05 10.58
C LEU A 48 8.14 -1.02 11.62
N ALA A 49 9.42 -1.20 11.95
CA ALA A 49 9.85 -2.12 12.99
C ALA A 49 9.32 -1.74 14.38
N GLN A 50 9.25 -0.45 14.71
CA GLN A 50 8.66 0.03 15.96
C GLN A 50 7.16 -0.27 16.03
N HIS A 51 6.39 -0.01 14.97
CA HIS A 51 4.97 -0.34 14.92
C HIS A 51 4.73 -1.85 15.07
N PHE A 52 5.47 -2.69 14.34
CA PHE A 52 5.35 -4.15 14.48
C PHE A 52 5.69 -4.62 15.89
N SER A 53 6.80 -4.16 16.47
CA SER A 53 7.21 -4.57 17.82
C SER A 53 6.15 -4.19 18.86
N ARG A 54 5.60 -2.97 18.80
CA ARG A 54 4.50 -2.52 19.67
C ARG A 54 3.24 -3.36 19.44
N GLY A 55 2.86 -3.57 18.18
CA GLY A 55 1.70 -4.38 17.80
C GLY A 55 1.77 -5.81 18.36
N TYR A 56 2.92 -6.49 18.18
CA TYR A 56 3.13 -7.85 18.70
C TYR A 56 3.21 -7.91 20.22
N LEU A 57 3.84 -6.93 20.88
CA LEU A 57 3.86 -6.88 22.35
C LEU A 57 2.46 -6.67 22.92
N SER A 58 1.67 -5.76 22.34
CA SER A 58 0.28 -5.55 22.76
C SER A 58 -0.59 -6.78 22.49
N LEU A 59 -0.35 -7.51 21.39
CA LEU A 59 -1.03 -8.80 21.12
C LEU A 59 -0.66 -9.86 22.16
N ALA A 60 0.62 -9.97 22.51
CA ALA A 60 1.09 -10.90 23.54
C ALA A 60 0.47 -10.57 24.91
N GLN A 61 0.39 -9.28 25.26
CA GLN A 61 -0.28 -8.82 26.47
C GLN A 61 -1.77 -9.18 26.47
N ALA A 62 -2.47 -8.94 25.35
CA ALA A 62 -3.88 -9.32 25.20
C ALA A 62 -4.07 -10.83 25.41
N ASN A 63 -3.26 -11.65 24.74
CA ASN A 63 -3.27 -13.11 24.87
C ASN A 63 -3.02 -13.58 26.31
N PHE A 64 -2.10 -12.94 27.03
CA PHE A 64 -1.82 -13.27 28.43
C PHE A 64 -2.97 -12.92 29.36
N SER A 65 -3.63 -11.78 29.12
CA SER A 65 -4.76 -11.31 29.93
C SER A 65 -6.11 -11.94 29.58
N ASN A 66 -6.17 -12.83 28.58
CA ASN A 66 -7.43 -13.44 28.17
C ASN A 66 -7.95 -14.42 29.25
N PRO A 67 -9.13 -14.18 29.84
CA PRO A 67 -9.68 -15.04 30.90
C PRO A 67 -9.91 -16.48 30.44
N ASN A 68 -10.21 -16.69 29.16
CA ASN A 68 -10.48 -18.01 28.60
C ASN A 68 -9.20 -18.79 28.26
N ARG A 69 -8.00 -18.19 28.45
CA ARG A 69 -6.69 -18.73 28.04
C ARG A 69 -6.59 -19.13 26.55
N VAL A 70 -7.57 -18.74 25.74
CA VAL A 70 -7.55 -18.91 24.29
C VAL A 70 -6.75 -17.75 23.68
N ARG A 71 -5.98 -18.03 22.64
CA ARG A 71 -5.21 -16.99 21.93
C ARG A 71 -6.11 -16.30 20.90
N TYR A 72 -5.98 -14.98 20.79
CA TYR A 72 -6.54 -14.25 19.67
C TYR A 72 -5.84 -14.71 18.38
N GLY A 73 -6.61 -15.32 17.48
CA GLY A 73 -6.07 -16.00 16.31
C GLY A 73 -7.14 -16.37 15.30
N GLN A 74 -6.73 -17.17 14.32
CA GLN A 74 -7.53 -17.54 13.14
C GLN A 74 -8.81 -18.30 13.50
N ASP A 75 -8.81 -19.02 14.62
CA ASP A 75 -9.97 -19.79 15.10
C ASP A 75 -11.20 -18.92 15.38
N HIS A 76 -11.04 -17.60 15.48
CA HIS A 76 -12.10 -16.63 15.71
C HIS A 76 -12.44 -15.80 14.47
N TYR A 77 -11.86 -16.06 13.31
CA TYR A 77 -12.17 -15.28 12.11
C TYR A 77 -13.58 -15.62 11.61
N ASP A 78 -14.37 -14.60 11.24
CA ASP A 78 -15.65 -14.82 10.57
C ASP A 78 -15.38 -15.33 9.14
N ASP A 79 -16.08 -16.37 8.72
CA ASP A 79 -15.99 -16.92 7.35
C ASP A 79 -16.34 -15.86 6.27
N ARG A 80 -17.10 -14.82 6.66
CA ARG A 80 -17.47 -13.69 5.81
C ARG A 80 -16.44 -12.55 5.82
N MET A 81 -15.27 -12.75 6.42
CA MET A 81 -14.21 -11.73 6.48
C MET A 81 -13.90 -11.16 5.08
N GLN A 82 -13.87 -9.83 5.00
CA GLN A 82 -13.38 -9.10 3.83
C GLN A 82 -12.14 -8.28 4.19
N ALA A 83 -11.27 -8.05 3.22
CA ALA A 83 -10.09 -7.22 3.41
C ALA A 83 -10.50 -5.78 3.76
N SER A 84 -10.12 -5.33 4.96
CA SER A 84 -10.38 -3.96 5.45
C SER A 84 -9.47 -2.92 4.80
N ALA A 85 -8.31 -3.34 4.29
CA ALA A 85 -7.35 -2.50 3.61
C ALA A 85 -7.01 -3.12 2.25
N ARG A 86 -7.08 -2.32 1.18
CA ARG A 86 -6.70 -2.73 -0.17
C ARG A 86 -5.64 -1.79 -0.72
N VAL A 87 -4.79 -2.36 -1.56
CA VAL A 87 -3.65 -1.70 -2.17
C VAL A 87 -3.90 -1.55 -3.65
N PHE A 88 -3.84 -0.33 -4.15
CA PHE A 88 -3.86 -0.08 -5.59
C PHE A 88 -2.49 0.38 -6.06
N THR A 89 -2.03 -0.19 -7.17
CA THR A 89 -0.77 0.21 -7.81
C THR A 89 -1.11 0.85 -9.16
N SER A 90 -0.84 2.14 -9.33
CA SER A 90 -0.90 2.78 -10.64
C SER A 90 0.44 2.66 -11.37
N GLN A 91 0.41 2.44 -12.69
CA GLN A 91 1.63 2.27 -13.49
C GLN A 91 2.48 3.56 -13.58
N SER A 92 1.86 4.73 -13.39
CA SER A 92 2.52 6.05 -13.57
C SER A 92 3.11 6.62 -12.28
N THR A 93 2.47 6.37 -11.14
CA THR A 93 2.95 6.79 -9.81
C THR A 93 2.65 5.67 -8.81
N PRO A 94 3.64 5.19 -8.02
CA PRO A 94 3.38 4.22 -6.97
C PRO A 94 2.68 4.93 -5.80
N SER A 95 1.44 5.37 -5.98
CA SER A 95 0.60 5.79 -4.87
C SER A 95 -0.16 4.57 -4.41
N PHE A 96 0.35 3.94 -3.36
CA PHE A 96 -0.37 2.89 -2.64
C PHE A 96 -1.33 3.62 -1.71
N SER A 97 -2.62 3.55 -2.04
CA SER A 97 -3.68 4.17 -1.25
C SER A 97 -4.56 3.08 -0.67
N THR A 98 -4.69 3.11 0.67
CA THR A 98 -5.62 2.26 1.40
C THR A 98 -7.01 2.85 1.27
N GLN A 99 -7.91 2.15 0.58
CA GLN A 99 -9.34 2.49 0.59
C GLN A 99 -10.10 1.45 1.42
N GLU A 100 -10.98 1.93 2.30
CA GLU A 100 -11.99 1.08 2.93
C GLU A 100 -12.93 0.53 1.85
N PRO A 101 -13.31 -0.75 1.88
CA PRO A 101 -14.17 -1.33 0.86
C PRO A 101 -15.54 -0.65 0.91
N LYS A 102 -15.87 0.15 -0.12
CA LYS A 102 -17.26 0.48 -0.43
C LYS A 102 -17.95 -0.82 -0.86
N ALA A 103 -19.07 -1.13 -0.22
CA ALA A 103 -19.89 -2.28 -0.56
C ALA A 103 -20.28 -2.16 -2.04
N GLN A 104 -19.71 -3.02 -2.88
CA GLN A 104 -20.25 -3.26 -4.20
C GLN A 104 -21.22 -4.41 -4.03
N GLU A 105 -22.51 -4.10 -4.08
CA GLU A 105 -23.55 -5.09 -4.36
C GLU A 105 -23.10 -5.90 -5.57
N SER A 106 -23.06 -7.22 -5.39
CA SER A 106 -22.89 -8.17 -6.47
C SER A 106 -24.09 -8.05 -7.42
N VAL A 107 -23.94 -7.26 -8.48
CA VAL A 107 -24.76 -7.40 -9.68
C VAL A 107 -24.29 -8.69 -10.35
N LEU A 108 -24.98 -9.79 -10.05
CA LEU A 108 -24.97 -11.00 -10.85
C LEU A 108 -25.46 -10.63 -12.25
N GLY A 109 -24.51 -10.57 -13.20
CA GLY A 109 -24.81 -10.58 -14.61
C GLY A 109 -25.30 -11.98 -15.00
N SER A 110 -26.52 -11.99 -15.50
CA SER A 110 -27.18 -13.02 -16.29
C SER A 110 -26.32 -13.47 -17.49
N ASP A 111 -26.30 -14.78 -17.74
CA ASP A 111 -26.35 -15.34 -19.08
C ASP A 111 -27.25 -16.59 -19.03
N ASP A 112 -28.24 -16.58 -19.94
CA ASP A 112 -29.32 -17.54 -20.14
C ASP A 112 -28.90 -18.82 -20.88
N ASP A 113 -29.67 -19.90 -20.66
CA ASP A 113 -30.29 -20.84 -21.63
C ASP A 113 -30.51 -22.21 -20.93
N ASP A 114 -31.76 -22.48 -20.50
CA ASP A 114 -32.73 -23.47 -21.04
C ASP A 114 -32.37 -24.94 -20.64
N ASP A 115 -33.24 -25.86 -20.23
CA ASP A 115 -34.69 -26.05 -20.39
C ASP A 115 -35.21 -27.22 -19.48
N ASP A 116 -36.55 -27.27 -19.30
CA ASP A 116 -37.48 -28.33 -18.81
C ASP A 116 -37.64 -28.65 -17.30
N GLU A 117 -38.77 -28.23 -16.65
CA GLU A 117 -40.09 -28.90 -16.50
C GLU A 117 -40.11 -29.91 -15.32
N VAL A 118 -40.99 -29.94 -14.29
CA VAL A 118 -42.42 -29.65 -14.13
C VAL A 118 -42.80 -29.57 -12.61
N ASP A 119 -43.83 -28.76 -12.28
CA ASP A 119 -44.95 -28.97 -11.29
C ASP A 119 -44.63 -29.18 -9.77
N THR A 120 -45.36 -28.65 -8.75
CA THR A 120 -46.81 -28.39 -8.60
C THR A 120 -47.09 -27.42 -7.41
N SER A 121 -47.88 -26.38 -7.68
CA SER A 121 -48.94 -25.69 -6.89
C SER A 121 -48.86 -25.47 -5.34
N LYS A 122 -49.05 -24.20 -4.90
CA LYS A 122 -50.25 -23.69 -4.18
C LYS A 122 -50.18 -22.20 -3.76
N GLU A 123 -50.93 -21.39 -4.52
CA GLU A 123 -51.92 -20.34 -4.14
C GLU A 123 -51.66 -19.29 -3.00
N SER A 124 -51.41 -18.07 -3.48
CA SER A 124 -51.81 -16.70 -3.05
C SER A 124 -52.63 -16.42 -1.78
N THR A 125 -52.25 -15.35 -1.04
CA THR A 125 -53.06 -14.10 -0.91
C THR A 125 -52.33 -12.94 -0.19
N VAL A 126 -52.10 -11.85 -0.94
CA VAL A 126 -52.25 -10.41 -0.65
C VAL A 126 -51.67 -9.76 0.63
N MET A 127 -50.60 -9.00 0.39
CA MET A 127 -50.27 -7.63 0.84
C MET A 127 -50.80 -7.11 2.21
N ASP A 128 -49.89 -6.84 3.13
CA ASP A 128 -49.92 -5.61 3.93
C ASP A 128 -48.49 -5.05 4.05
N ASN A 129 -48.36 -3.80 3.65
CA ASN A 129 -47.12 -3.03 3.58
C ASN A 129 -46.96 -2.25 4.89
N THR A 130 -46.17 -2.77 5.82
CA THR A 130 -45.68 -1.99 6.96
C THR A 130 -44.18 -1.77 6.81
N GLN A 131 -43.86 -0.61 6.26
CA GLN A 131 -42.53 -0.06 6.06
C GLN A 131 -41.99 0.39 7.43
N LEU A 132 -41.13 -0.42 8.04
CA LEU A 132 -40.28 -0.06 9.17
C LEU A 132 -38.89 0.30 8.63
N PRO A 133 -38.32 1.49 8.95
CA PRO A 133 -36.94 1.81 8.57
C PRO A 133 -35.98 0.88 9.33
N SER A 134 -35.28 0.03 8.58
CA SER A 134 -34.31 -0.94 9.09
C SER A 134 -32.98 -0.27 9.44
N GLU A 135 -32.86 0.27 10.65
CA GLU A 135 -31.58 0.68 11.25
C GLU A 135 -30.71 -0.53 11.64
N ASP A 136 -31.31 -1.73 11.73
CA ASP A 136 -30.63 -2.97 12.17
C ASP A 136 -29.71 -3.60 11.11
N ALA A 137 -29.91 -3.32 9.83
CA ALA A 137 -29.08 -3.87 8.76
C ALA A 137 -27.70 -3.19 8.69
N GLU A 138 -27.63 -1.88 8.94
CA GLU A 138 -26.36 -1.14 8.96
C GLU A 138 -25.51 -1.50 10.17
N SER A 139 -26.13 -1.67 11.36
CA SER A 139 -25.41 -2.05 12.58
C SER A 139 -24.82 -3.47 12.49
N ALA A 140 -25.55 -4.43 11.93
CA ALA A 140 -25.07 -5.79 11.67
C ALA A 140 -23.92 -5.84 10.64
N SER A 141 -23.98 -4.96 9.62
CA SER A 141 -22.91 -4.84 8.61
C SER A 141 -21.62 -4.21 9.18
N ASN A 142 -21.75 -3.30 10.16
CA ASN A 142 -20.62 -2.69 10.83
C ASN A 142 -19.96 -3.66 11.83
N MET A 143 -20.74 -4.53 12.49
CA MET A 143 -20.19 -5.58 13.38
C MET A 143 -19.34 -6.60 12.63
N THR A 144 -19.67 -6.91 11.38
CA THR A 144 -18.88 -7.80 10.50
C THR A 144 -17.68 -7.09 9.86
N ARG A 145 -17.68 -5.75 9.80
CA ARG A 145 -16.61 -4.94 9.19
C ARG A 145 -15.38 -4.72 10.07
N ASP A 146 -15.55 -4.55 11.38
CA ASP A 146 -14.39 -4.43 12.28
C ASP A 146 -13.96 -5.81 12.78
N PRO A 147 -12.77 -6.31 12.38
CA PRO A 147 -12.32 -7.64 12.75
C PRO A 147 -12.09 -7.81 14.25
N LEU A 148 -12.05 -6.73 15.04
CA LEU A 148 -11.98 -6.84 16.49
C LEU A 148 -13.26 -7.44 17.11
N ASN A 149 -14.41 -7.24 16.49
CA ASN A 149 -15.69 -7.69 17.02
C ASN A 149 -15.86 -9.21 16.91
N TRP A 150 -15.07 -9.89 16.07
CA TRP A 150 -15.09 -11.35 15.97
C TRP A 150 -14.58 -12.04 17.24
N PHE A 151 -13.84 -11.32 18.09
CA PHE A 151 -13.33 -11.84 19.37
C PHE A 151 -14.30 -11.60 20.55
N GLY A 152 -15.55 -11.23 20.26
CA GLY A 152 -16.62 -11.02 21.23
C GLY A 152 -16.88 -9.55 21.55
N ILE A 153 -17.89 -9.32 22.40
CA ILE A 153 -18.40 -7.97 22.71
C ILE A 153 -17.41 -7.10 23.50
N LEU A 154 -16.53 -7.73 24.29
CA LEU A 154 -15.57 -7.03 25.14
C LEU A 154 -14.14 -7.25 24.64
N VAL A 155 -13.73 -6.38 23.73
CA VAL A 155 -12.37 -6.37 23.17
C VAL A 155 -11.39 -5.72 24.15
N PRO A 156 -10.30 -6.40 24.59
CA PRO A 156 -9.32 -5.81 25.49
C PRO A 156 -8.64 -4.59 24.87
N PRO A 157 -8.27 -3.57 25.69
CA PRO A 157 -7.59 -2.38 25.18
C PRO A 157 -6.27 -2.71 24.48
N ALA A 158 -5.51 -3.69 24.99
CA ALA A 158 -4.27 -4.14 24.37
C ALA A 158 -4.48 -4.73 22.96
N LEU A 159 -5.63 -5.39 22.70
CA LEU A 159 -5.95 -5.91 21.38
C LEU A 159 -6.29 -4.78 20.39
N ARG A 160 -6.99 -3.74 20.87
CA ARG A 160 -7.26 -2.53 20.07
C ARG A 160 -5.97 -1.80 19.71
N THR A 161 -5.08 -1.62 20.68
CA THR A 161 -3.74 -1.03 20.45
C THR A 161 -2.94 -1.86 19.47
N SER A 162 -2.98 -3.20 19.57
CA SER A 162 -2.33 -4.09 18.62
C SER A 162 -2.84 -3.87 17.19
N GLN A 163 -4.17 -3.86 17.02
CA GLN A 163 -4.81 -3.63 15.71
C GLN A 163 -4.42 -2.27 15.11
N SER A 164 -4.45 -1.19 15.90
CA SER A 164 -4.04 0.14 15.44
C SER A 164 -2.59 0.15 14.96
N ASN A 165 -1.64 -0.39 15.74
CA ASN A 165 -0.24 -0.41 15.32
C ASN A 165 -0.03 -1.19 14.01
N PHE A 166 -0.73 -2.31 13.81
CA PHE A 166 -0.64 -3.06 12.55
C PHE A 166 -1.35 -2.37 11.39
N LYS A 167 -2.50 -1.72 11.64
CA LYS A 167 -3.19 -0.92 10.64
C LYS A 167 -2.30 0.21 10.14
N ASP A 168 -1.69 0.99 11.03
CA ASP A 168 -0.78 2.09 10.66
C ASP A 168 0.43 1.56 9.87
N ALA A 169 1.00 0.42 10.29
CA ALA A 169 2.12 -0.20 9.59
C ALA A 169 1.76 -0.61 8.15
N VAL A 170 0.61 -1.27 7.96
CA VAL A 170 0.19 -1.81 6.66
C VAL A 170 -0.41 -0.73 5.76
N ALA A 171 -1.19 0.19 6.32
CA ALA A 171 -1.93 1.19 5.57
C ALA A 171 -1.07 2.38 5.13
N ASP A 172 -0.03 2.72 5.91
CA ASP A 172 0.79 3.92 5.67
C ASP A 172 2.27 3.60 5.40
N LEU A 173 2.91 2.79 6.26
CA LEU A 173 4.37 2.64 6.22
C LEU A 173 4.86 1.71 5.10
N ILE A 174 4.22 0.54 4.92
CA ILE A 174 4.54 -0.39 3.81
C ILE A 174 4.33 0.27 2.43
N PRO A 175 3.17 0.91 2.15
CA PRO A 175 2.96 1.77 0.98
C PRO A 175 4.13 2.70 0.68
N ALA A 176 4.48 3.54 1.66
CA ALA A 176 5.51 4.55 1.51
C ALA A 176 6.88 3.90 1.25
N LEU A 177 7.20 2.81 1.94
CA LEU A 177 8.44 2.06 1.74
C LEU A 177 8.56 1.52 0.32
N ALA A 178 7.47 0.96 -0.23
CA ALA A 178 7.41 0.45 -1.59
C ALA A 178 7.62 1.59 -2.62
N SER A 179 7.00 2.74 -2.40
CA SER A 179 7.17 3.93 -3.25
C SER A 179 8.63 4.41 -3.26
N ILE A 180 9.25 4.57 -2.09
CA ILE A 180 10.66 4.99 -1.99
C ILE A 180 11.59 3.94 -2.60
N SER A 181 11.33 2.64 -2.40
CA SER A 181 12.13 1.58 -3.02
C SER A 181 12.11 1.66 -4.56
N LYS A 182 10.96 2.02 -5.15
CA LYS A 182 10.85 2.28 -6.59
C LYS A 182 11.68 3.50 -7.00
N GLU A 183 11.56 4.62 -6.27
CA GLU A 183 12.32 5.84 -6.56
C GLU A 183 13.84 5.62 -6.47
N ILE A 184 14.31 4.88 -5.46
CA ILE A 184 15.72 4.49 -5.33
C ILE A 184 16.17 3.74 -6.59
N SER A 185 15.38 2.77 -7.04
CA SER A 185 15.69 1.98 -8.23
C SER A 185 15.78 2.84 -9.50
N GLU A 186 14.89 3.82 -9.65
CA GLU A 186 14.89 4.76 -10.77
C GLU A 186 16.13 5.65 -10.76
N VAL A 187 16.48 6.24 -9.61
CA VAL A 187 17.67 7.08 -9.46
C VAL A 187 18.96 6.27 -9.70
N GLU A 188 19.03 5.01 -9.25
CA GLU A 188 20.18 4.15 -9.55
C GLU A 188 20.37 3.93 -11.06
N ILE A 189 19.27 3.77 -11.81
CA ILE A 189 19.32 3.65 -13.27
C ILE A 189 19.87 4.95 -13.88
N GLU A 190 19.43 6.10 -13.40
CA GLU A 190 19.91 7.41 -13.87
C GLU A 190 21.39 7.63 -13.56
N ILE A 191 21.85 7.29 -12.36
CA ILE A 191 23.27 7.33 -11.98
C ILE A 191 24.10 6.45 -12.91
N ARG A 192 23.67 5.21 -13.17
CA ARG A 192 24.37 4.31 -14.11
C ARG A 192 24.45 4.92 -15.52
N ARG A 193 23.38 5.56 -16.00
CA ARG A 193 23.34 6.25 -17.29
C ARG A 193 24.26 7.48 -17.31
N ALA A 194 24.25 8.31 -16.26
CA ALA A 194 25.08 9.50 -16.14
C ALA A 194 26.58 9.13 -16.14
N ARG A 195 26.98 8.13 -15.33
CA ARG A 195 28.35 7.59 -15.33
C ARG A 195 28.79 7.10 -16.71
N LYS A 196 27.89 6.45 -17.46
CA LYS A 196 28.17 6.01 -18.83
C LYS A 196 28.36 7.19 -19.79
N ARG A 197 27.59 8.28 -19.65
CA ARG A 197 27.75 9.50 -20.46
C ARG A 197 29.07 10.21 -20.17
N ILE A 198 29.47 10.33 -18.90
CA ILE A 198 30.75 10.91 -18.50
C ILE A 198 31.91 10.11 -19.09
N ARG A 199 31.89 8.78 -18.97
CA ARG A 199 32.96 7.91 -19.53
C ARG A 199 33.11 8.05 -21.05
N LYS A 200 32.03 8.35 -21.78
CA LYS A 200 32.08 8.60 -23.23
C LYS A 200 32.55 10.01 -23.62
N ALA A 201 32.51 10.94 -22.67
CA ALA A 201 32.94 12.32 -22.85
C ALA A 201 34.39 12.56 -22.36
N VAL A 202 35.01 11.54 -21.77
CA VAL A 202 36.45 11.44 -21.45
C VAL A 202 37.13 10.68 -22.57
#